data_AF-A0A1G4AMS7-F1
#
_entry.id   AF-A0A1G4AMS7-F1
#
_cell.length_a   1.000
_cell.length_b   1.000
_cell.length_c   1.000
_cell.angle_alpha   90.00
_cell.angle_beta   90.00
_cell.angle_gamma   90.00
#
_symmetry.space_group_name_H-M   'P 1'
#
loop_
_entity.id
_entity.type
_entity.pdbx_description
1 polymer ?
#
loop_
_entity_poly.entity_id
_entity_poly.type
_entity_poly.pdbx_seq_one_letter_code
_entity_poly.pdbx_strand_id
1 'polypeptide(L)'
;MKLERNASMVEHLPSSNLVCYHDLSPELTTEERYSFPARKLIIPKTSEAYRLFLFSCGPGKLILDGKAIVDIEREWWSIMSFLFMSYDSPEEQLDVTLEAGRSYELVLESPSREPKPHNLTYVGMLEREEEAIELVRTSDVAIVVIGRDQDREMETSDMASMDLPGRSNELIFAVAKTRSRLFFNVWYQGQKQGNSLADVLLGTAPPCGKLPITSPHRIEDIRSFNNHFEETDVVHYGENIYLRYKRYDHCKIDPLFPFGSGCSYTTFEYTNLRLNTNMLEETGRIEFYVSPVSRPRLGRPPKELKGWDKALVHPGETVIARTTLDKVSVSYRDNSVQKWMVAGNA
;
A
#
# COMPACT_ATOMS: atom_id res chain seq x y z
N MET A 1 35.85 26.90 -2.39
CA MET A 1 35.39 28.26 -2.02
C MET A 1 34.36 28.08 -0.92
N LYS A 2 34.71 28.34 0.35
CA LYS A 2 33.74 28.26 1.46
C LYS A 2 32.79 29.44 1.31
N LEU A 3 31.56 29.17 0.85
CA LEU A 3 30.46 30.12 0.93
C LEU A 3 30.03 30.20 2.40
N GLU A 4 30.70 31.04 3.19
CA GLU A 4 30.15 31.50 4.47
C GLU A 4 29.03 32.49 4.15
N ARG A 5 27.89 31.99 3.66
CA ARG A 5 26.63 32.72 3.68
C ARG A 5 25.97 32.43 5.03
N ASN A 6 25.55 33.47 5.75
CA ASN A 6 24.71 33.31 6.94
C ASN A 6 23.47 32.50 6.57
N ALA A 7 23.05 31.57 7.43
CA ALA A 7 21.84 30.79 7.20
C ALA A 7 20.65 31.74 7.05
N SER A 8 19.93 31.66 5.92
CA SER A 8 18.73 32.45 5.67
C SER A 8 17.55 32.00 6.54
N MET A 9 17.58 30.76 7.03
CA MET A 9 16.55 30.18 7.89
C MET A 9 17.15 29.10 8.80
N VAL A 10 16.68 29.01 10.03
CA VAL A 10 16.99 27.93 10.97
C VAL A 10 15.68 27.42 11.55
N GLU A 11 15.43 26.11 11.44
CA GLU A 11 14.23 25.45 11.93
C GLU A 11 14.60 24.25 12.81
N HIS A 12 13.79 24.02 13.86
CA HIS A 12 13.92 22.87 14.75
C HIS A 12 12.76 21.91 14.52
N LEU A 13 13.01 20.84 13.79
CA LEU A 13 12.01 19.83 13.47
C LEU A 13 12.02 18.68 14.49
N PRO A 14 10.85 18.16 14.90
CA PRO A 14 10.75 17.00 15.79
C PRO A 14 11.03 15.67 15.06
N SER A 15 10.96 15.66 13.72
CA SER A 15 11.15 14.48 12.88
C SER A 15 12.49 14.50 12.14
N SER A 16 13.06 13.33 11.85
CA SER A 16 14.19 13.17 10.95
C SER A 16 13.80 13.05 9.48
N ASN A 17 12.50 13.05 9.17
CA ASN A 17 12.00 13.15 7.80
C ASN A 17 12.07 14.60 7.33
N LEU A 18 13.00 14.89 6.41
CA LEU A 18 13.22 16.24 5.89
C LEU A 18 12.65 16.34 4.47
N VAL A 19 11.58 17.12 4.32
CA VAL A 19 10.87 17.37 3.06
C VAL A 19 10.87 18.87 2.77
N CYS A 20 11.76 19.34 1.89
CA CYS A 20 11.90 20.77 1.56
C CYS A 20 10.86 21.29 0.55
N TYR A 21 9.62 20.79 0.60
CA TYR A 21 8.50 21.32 -0.20
C TYR A 21 7.61 22.29 0.59
N HIS A 22 7.66 22.23 1.91
CA HIS A 22 6.76 22.99 2.76
C HIS A 22 7.52 24.17 3.38
N ASP A 23 6.96 25.36 3.20
CA ASP A 23 7.32 26.58 3.93
C ASP A 23 8.75 27.12 3.71
N LEU A 24 9.35 26.88 2.53
CA LEU A 24 10.53 27.64 2.14
C LEU A 24 10.17 29.14 2.12
N SER A 25 10.94 29.94 2.87
CA SER A 25 10.84 31.41 2.81
C SER A 25 10.86 31.86 1.34
N PRO A 26 10.07 32.88 0.94
CA PRO A 26 10.15 33.45 -0.41
C PRO A 26 11.59 33.86 -0.81
N GLU A 27 12.46 34.11 0.17
CA GLU A 27 13.88 34.42 -0.01
C GLU A 27 14.72 33.20 -0.48
N LEU A 28 14.22 31.98 -0.30
CA LEU A 28 14.80 30.73 -0.78
C LEU A 28 14.17 30.25 -2.11
N THR A 29 13.13 30.92 -2.60
CA THR A 29 12.54 30.69 -3.92
C THR A 29 13.21 31.54 -5.01
N THR A 30 14.54 31.62 -4.98
CA THR A 30 15.34 32.37 -5.96
C THR A 30 15.75 31.46 -7.12
N GLU A 31 16.12 32.01 -8.28
CA GLU A 31 16.71 31.21 -9.37
C GLU A 31 18.18 30.78 -9.08
N GLU A 32 18.61 30.75 -7.81
CA GLU A 32 19.95 30.34 -7.40
C GLU A 32 19.94 28.95 -6.76
N ARG A 33 21.06 28.21 -6.86
CA ARG A 33 21.23 26.97 -6.10
C ARG A 33 21.36 27.28 -4.61
N TYR A 34 20.76 26.44 -3.78
CA TYR A 34 20.84 26.53 -2.32
C TYR A 34 21.42 25.22 -1.74
N SER A 35 21.75 25.21 -0.45
CA SER A 35 22.10 24.00 0.28
C SER A 35 21.55 24.09 1.69
N PHE A 36 21.04 22.98 2.23
CA PHE A 36 20.59 22.93 3.62
C PHE A 36 21.41 21.90 4.40
N PRO A 37 22.25 22.34 5.35
CA PRO A 37 22.84 21.44 6.32
C PRO A 37 21.82 21.15 7.44
N ALA A 38 21.46 19.90 7.64
CA ALA A 38 20.68 19.48 8.81
C ALA A 38 21.59 18.81 9.83
N ARG A 39 21.44 19.14 11.12
CA ARG A 39 22.26 18.60 12.21
C ARG A 39 21.38 17.96 13.26
N LYS A 40 21.80 16.79 13.76
CA LYS A 40 21.16 16.09 14.87
C LYS A 40 22.21 15.46 15.77
N LEU A 41 22.04 15.57 17.08
CA LEU A 41 22.78 14.77 18.03
C LEU A 41 22.05 13.44 18.23
N ILE A 42 22.76 12.33 18.06
CA ILE A 42 22.26 10.99 18.34
C ILE A 42 22.99 10.43 19.56
N ILE A 43 22.23 9.85 20.48
CA ILE A 43 22.75 9.20 21.70
C ILE A 43 22.22 7.76 21.69
N PRO A 44 23.03 6.79 21.25
CA PRO A 44 22.66 5.38 21.21
C PRO A 44 22.33 4.87 22.62
N LYS A 45 21.33 3.98 22.73
CA LYS A 45 21.01 3.31 24.00
C LYS A 45 21.85 2.05 24.23
N THR A 46 22.35 1.45 23.16
CA THR A 46 23.12 0.20 23.15
C THR A 46 24.39 0.35 22.32
N SER A 47 25.44 -0.38 22.70
CA SER A 47 26.72 -0.39 21.98
C SER A 47 26.73 -1.49 20.92
N GLU A 48 26.34 -1.18 19.69
CA GLU A 48 26.21 -2.15 18.61
C GLU A 48 26.36 -1.49 17.23
N ALA A 49 26.24 -2.30 16.17
CA ALA A 49 26.19 -1.82 14.80
C ALA A 49 24.80 -1.25 14.48
N TYR A 50 24.75 0.00 14.08
CA TYR A 50 23.56 0.68 13.58
C TYR A 50 23.68 0.83 12.07
N ARG A 51 22.63 0.47 11.34
CA ARG A 51 22.56 0.74 9.90
C ARG A 51 22.04 2.15 9.66
N LEU A 52 22.85 2.95 9.00
CA LEU A 52 22.45 4.26 8.49
C LEU A 52 22.26 4.14 6.99
N PHE A 53 21.36 4.93 6.43
CA PHE A 53 21.16 4.97 4.99
C PHE A 53 20.86 6.39 4.52
N LEU A 54 21.18 6.64 3.25
CA LEU A 54 20.92 7.91 2.57
C LEU A 54 20.45 7.62 1.14
N PHE A 55 19.44 8.34 0.70
CA PHE A 55 19.13 8.55 -0.72
C PHE A 55 18.81 10.03 -0.94
N SER A 56 19.00 10.53 -2.15
CA SER A 56 18.76 11.94 -2.48
C SER A 56 18.34 12.13 -3.93
N CYS A 57 17.48 13.13 -4.19
CA CYS A 57 17.13 13.57 -5.55
C CYS A 57 18.24 14.44 -6.19
N GLY A 58 19.23 14.87 -5.42
CA GLY A 58 20.45 15.53 -5.87
C GLY A 58 21.69 14.94 -5.21
N PRO A 59 22.82 15.67 -5.20
CA PRO A 59 23.95 15.28 -4.38
C PRO A 59 23.54 15.26 -2.90
N GLY A 60 24.15 14.40 -2.10
CA GLY A 60 23.83 14.29 -0.67
C GLY A 60 24.97 13.65 0.09
N LYS A 61 25.29 14.19 1.27
CA LYS A 61 26.40 13.72 2.10
C LYS A 61 25.96 13.54 3.53
N LEU A 62 26.21 12.35 4.09
CA LEU A 62 25.99 12.05 5.49
C LEU A 62 27.34 12.04 6.22
N ILE A 63 27.42 12.78 7.31
CA ILE A 63 28.64 13.02 8.08
C ILE A 63 28.37 12.64 9.53
N LEU A 64 29.25 11.82 10.12
CA LEU A 64 29.20 11.43 11.52
C LEU A 64 30.47 11.90 12.23
N ASP A 65 30.34 12.71 13.28
CA ASP A 65 31.46 13.33 14.01
C ASP A 65 32.50 13.99 13.07
N GLY A 66 32.01 14.71 12.06
CA GLY A 66 32.86 15.40 11.06
C GLY A 66 33.46 14.50 9.97
N LYS A 67 33.24 13.18 10.01
CA LYS A 67 33.68 12.24 8.96
C LYS A 67 32.53 11.92 8.01
N ALA A 68 32.71 12.17 6.72
CA ALA A 68 31.76 11.71 5.69
C ALA A 68 31.70 10.17 5.71
N ILE A 69 30.50 9.65 5.91
CA ILE A 69 30.20 8.21 5.93
C ILE A 69 29.41 7.77 4.71
N VAL A 70 28.65 8.67 4.08
CA VAL A 70 28.02 8.48 2.78
C VAL A 70 28.22 9.74 1.94
N ASP A 71 28.56 9.58 0.67
CA ASP A 71 28.76 10.68 -0.29
C ASP A 71 28.12 10.29 -1.63
N ILE A 72 26.91 10.78 -1.86
CA ILE A 72 26.14 10.56 -3.09
C ILE A 72 26.43 11.72 -4.02
N GLU A 73 27.20 11.45 -5.07
CA GLU A 73 27.32 12.35 -6.21
C GLU A 73 26.17 12.10 -7.18
N ARG A 74 25.55 13.18 -7.69
CA ARG A 74 24.38 13.04 -8.57
C ARG A 74 24.33 14.09 -9.66
N GLU A 75 24.06 13.62 -10.88
CA GLU A 75 23.92 14.40 -12.10
C GLU A 75 22.62 14.03 -12.84
N TRP A 76 22.35 14.67 -13.98
CA TRP A 76 21.12 14.48 -14.75
C TRP A 76 20.85 13.04 -15.17
N TRP A 77 21.92 12.30 -15.46
CA TRP A 77 21.89 10.95 -16.00
C TRP A 77 22.24 9.88 -14.96
N SER A 78 22.32 10.27 -13.68
CA SER A 78 22.54 9.32 -12.60
C SER A 78 21.40 8.33 -12.53
N ILE A 79 21.73 7.11 -12.09
CA ILE A 79 20.75 6.05 -11.88
C ILE A 79 19.64 6.56 -10.95
N MET A 80 18.42 6.26 -11.36
CA MET A 80 17.18 6.53 -10.64
C MET A 80 16.79 5.30 -9.83
N SER A 81 16.20 5.49 -8.64
CA SER A 81 15.59 4.42 -7.85
C SER A 81 14.08 4.54 -7.86
N PHE A 82 13.42 3.89 -6.91
CA PHE A 82 11.97 3.79 -6.85
C PHE A 82 11.31 4.84 -5.96
N LEU A 83 12.08 5.61 -5.17
CA LEU A 83 11.49 6.57 -4.24
C LEU A 83 11.27 7.93 -4.92
N PHE A 84 10.37 8.71 -4.35
CA PHE A 84 10.08 10.07 -4.80
C PHE A 84 9.85 10.18 -6.32
N MET A 85 8.80 9.53 -6.81
CA MET A 85 8.45 9.52 -8.24
C MET A 85 9.57 8.96 -9.14
N SER A 86 10.38 8.08 -8.59
CA SER A 86 11.58 7.49 -9.20
C SER A 86 12.72 8.49 -9.46
N TYR A 87 12.70 9.69 -8.87
CA TYR A 87 13.75 10.69 -9.09
C TYR A 87 14.90 10.63 -8.10
N ASP A 88 14.92 9.72 -7.14
CA ASP A 88 15.98 9.58 -6.14
C ASP A 88 17.17 8.72 -6.61
N SER A 89 18.29 8.80 -5.90
CA SER A 89 19.41 7.87 -6.04
C SER A 89 19.04 6.50 -5.47
N PRO A 90 19.70 5.41 -5.89
CA PRO A 90 19.73 4.18 -5.09
C PRO A 90 20.09 4.48 -3.63
N GLU A 91 19.53 3.70 -2.72
CA GLU A 91 19.81 3.82 -1.30
C GLU A 91 21.23 3.33 -1.00
N GLU A 92 22.04 4.21 -0.42
CA GLU A 92 23.37 3.87 0.10
C GLU A 92 23.25 3.53 1.58
N GLN A 93 23.51 2.27 1.94
CA GLN A 93 23.45 1.77 3.31
C GLN A 93 24.86 1.55 3.89
N LEU A 94 25.06 1.91 5.16
CA LEU A 94 26.30 1.65 5.88
C LEU A 94 26.03 1.24 7.34
N ASP A 95 26.70 0.18 7.78
CA ASP A 95 26.71 -0.24 9.18
C ASP A 95 27.82 0.51 9.95
N VAL A 96 27.45 1.19 11.05
CA VAL A 96 28.36 1.97 11.88
C VAL A 96 28.22 1.52 13.33
N THR A 97 29.35 1.16 13.97
CA THR A 97 29.33 0.80 15.40
C THR A 97 29.29 2.06 16.24
N LEU A 98 28.25 2.18 17.07
CA LEU A 98 28.07 3.30 17.99
C LEU A 98 28.10 2.79 19.43
N GLU A 99 28.54 3.63 20.36
CA GLU A 99 28.66 3.33 21.79
C GLU A 99 27.47 3.89 22.57
N ALA A 100 26.91 3.07 23.46
CA ALA A 100 25.83 3.47 24.34
C ALA A 100 26.20 4.71 25.17
N GLY A 101 25.31 5.70 25.21
CA GLY A 101 25.48 6.92 26.00
C GLY A 101 26.49 7.94 25.44
N ARG A 102 27.27 7.60 24.41
CA ARG A 102 28.11 8.57 23.70
C ARG A 102 27.24 9.42 22.77
N SER A 103 27.44 10.74 22.80
CA SER A 103 26.81 11.65 21.84
C SER A 103 27.60 11.66 20.55
N TYR A 104 26.92 11.51 19.42
CA TYR A 104 27.49 11.65 18.08
C TYR A 104 26.76 12.77 17.33
N GLU A 105 27.50 13.58 16.58
CA GLU A 105 26.93 14.58 15.68
C GLU A 105 26.70 13.95 14.30
N LEU A 106 25.43 13.90 13.88
CA LEU A 106 25.03 13.51 12.54
C LEU A 106 24.68 14.77 11.74
N VAL A 107 25.38 14.98 10.63
CA VAL A 107 25.15 16.11 9.72
C VAL A 107 24.79 15.58 8.34
N LEU A 108 23.68 16.06 7.79
CA LEU A 108 23.31 15.89 6.40
C LEU A 108 23.65 17.18 5.66
N GLU A 109 24.39 17.09 4.55
CA GLU A 109 24.55 18.17 3.58
C GLU A 109 23.84 17.79 2.28
N SER A 110 22.90 18.64 1.86
CA SER A 110 22.14 18.44 0.61
C SER A 110 22.11 19.74 -0.20
N PRO A 111 22.95 19.89 -1.23
CA PRO A 111 22.83 20.98 -2.19
C PRO A 111 21.66 20.73 -3.15
N SER A 112 20.92 21.79 -3.48
CA SER A 112 19.89 21.75 -4.52
C SER A 112 20.52 21.44 -5.87
N ARG A 113 19.87 20.54 -6.62
CA ARG A 113 20.29 20.21 -7.98
C ARG A 113 19.95 21.34 -8.97
N GLU A 114 18.83 22.05 -8.74
CA GLU A 114 18.31 23.12 -9.59
C GLU A 114 18.12 24.46 -8.84
N PRO A 115 18.04 25.58 -9.61
CA PRO A 115 17.51 26.88 -9.17
C PRO A 115 16.12 26.82 -8.53
N LYS A 116 15.23 25.97 -9.05
CA LYS A 116 13.87 25.83 -8.56
C LYS A 116 13.82 24.74 -7.47
N PRO A 117 12.97 24.89 -6.44
CA PRO A 117 13.12 24.10 -5.23
C PRO A 117 12.63 22.67 -5.39
N HIS A 118 13.53 21.69 -5.59
CA HIS A 118 13.30 20.26 -5.32
C HIS A 118 14.56 19.65 -4.65
N ASN A 119 14.40 18.97 -3.51
CA ASN A 119 15.22 17.84 -3.01
C ASN A 119 14.66 17.28 -1.68
N LEU A 120 14.52 15.95 -1.60
CA LEU A 120 14.11 15.17 -0.41
C LEU A 120 15.31 14.37 0.15
N THR A 121 15.36 14.17 1.46
CA THR A 121 16.31 13.23 2.09
C THR A 121 15.70 12.58 3.33
N TYR A 122 15.75 11.24 3.39
CA TYR A 122 15.36 10.44 4.54
C TYR A 122 16.55 10.10 5.43
N VAL A 123 16.32 10.10 6.76
CA VAL A 123 17.17 9.43 7.76
C VAL A 123 16.27 8.56 8.61
N GLY A 124 16.45 7.24 8.51
CA GLY A 124 15.59 6.22 9.11
C GLY A 124 15.91 5.82 10.55
N MET A 125 15.16 4.84 11.03
CA MET A 125 15.35 4.18 12.33
C MET A 125 15.17 2.66 12.15
N LEU A 126 16.05 1.87 12.78
CA LEU A 126 15.94 0.40 12.85
C LEU A 126 15.28 -0.03 14.15
N GLU A 127 14.46 -1.07 14.04
CA GLU A 127 13.92 -1.81 15.17
C GLU A 127 14.67 -3.14 15.35
N ARG A 128 14.77 -3.59 16.62
CA ARG A 128 15.39 -4.86 17.00
C ARG A 128 14.35 -5.98 16.98
N GLU A 129 14.61 -7.04 16.21
CA GLU A 129 13.65 -8.15 16.02
C GLU A 129 13.80 -9.30 17.05
N GLU A 130 15.00 -9.52 17.59
CA GLU A 130 15.24 -10.59 18.58
C GLU A 130 14.45 -10.36 19.87
N GLU A 131 14.28 -9.09 20.24
CA GLU A 131 13.46 -8.66 21.37
C GLU A 131 11.96 -8.95 21.13
N ALA A 132 11.48 -8.83 19.89
CA ALA A 132 10.08 -9.04 19.54
C ALA A 132 9.63 -10.50 19.74
N ILE A 133 10.46 -11.48 19.39
CA ILE A 133 10.10 -12.91 19.52
C ILE A 133 9.96 -13.31 20.99
N GLU A 134 10.85 -12.82 21.86
CA GLU A 134 10.80 -13.15 23.29
C GLU A 134 9.60 -12.47 23.97
N LEU A 135 9.29 -11.23 23.60
CA LEU A 135 8.07 -10.54 24.04
C LEU A 135 6.81 -11.30 23.64
N VAL A 136 6.74 -11.81 22.40
CA VAL A 136 5.60 -12.60 21.92
C VAL A 136 5.42 -13.88 22.75
N ARG A 137 6.52 -14.54 23.15
CA ARG A 137 6.46 -15.78 23.95
C ARG A 137 5.98 -15.55 25.38
N THR A 138 6.37 -14.44 25.97
CA THR A 138 6.09 -14.09 27.37
C THR A 138 4.77 -13.36 27.56
N SER A 139 4.18 -12.82 26.48
CA SER A 139 2.90 -12.11 26.52
C SER A 139 1.69 -13.05 26.43
N ASP A 140 0.58 -12.64 27.04
CA ASP A 140 -0.70 -13.33 26.87
C ASP A 140 -1.26 -13.14 25.45
N VAL A 141 -1.14 -11.92 24.94
CA VAL A 141 -1.57 -11.49 23.61
C VAL A 141 -0.45 -10.66 22.99
N ALA A 142 -0.11 -10.95 21.73
CA ALA A 142 0.82 -10.14 20.95
C ALA A 142 0.10 -9.57 19.72
N ILE A 143 0.23 -8.26 19.52
CA ILE A 143 -0.25 -7.56 18.32
C ILE A 143 0.96 -7.25 17.46
N VAL A 144 1.07 -7.94 16.33
CA VAL A 144 2.19 -7.77 15.39
C VAL A 144 1.69 -6.97 14.20
N VAL A 145 2.21 -5.75 14.04
CA VAL A 145 1.85 -4.84 12.95
C VAL A 145 2.93 -4.94 11.88
N ILE A 146 2.53 -5.38 10.69
CA ILE A 146 3.39 -5.60 9.53
C ILE A 146 2.64 -5.16 8.28
N GLY A 147 3.38 -4.82 7.23
CA GLY A 147 2.79 -4.42 5.97
C GLY A 147 3.81 -3.73 5.07
N ARG A 148 3.28 -3.01 4.09
CA ARG A 148 4.04 -2.04 3.30
C ARG A 148 3.72 -0.64 3.79
N ASP A 149 4.48 0.32 3.31
CA ASP A 149 4.28 1.73 3.53
C ASP A 149 4.18 2.47 2.18
N GLN A 150 3.94 3.78 2.27
CA GLN A 150 3.91 4.67 1.11
C GLN A 150 5.21 4.63 0.29
N ASP A 151 6.32 4.19 0.89
CA ASP A 151 7.61 4.16 0.23
C ASP A 151 7.80 2.90 -0.64
N ARG A 152 6.87 1.93 -0.52
CA ARG A 152 6.90 0.66 -1.27
C ARG A 152 5.74 0.49 -2.23
N GLU A 153 4.62 1.20 -2.02
CA GLU A 153 3.46 1.22 -2.92
C GLU A 153 3.24 2.64 -3.42
N MET A 154 3.83 2.97 -4.59
CA MET A 154 3.92 4.33 -5.12
C MET A 154 3.18 4.54 -6.44
N GLU A 155 2.97 5.81 -6.79
CA GLU A 155 2.31 6.21 -8.03
C GLU A 155 3.10 5.85 -9.30
N THR A 156 4.43 5.94 -9.25
CA THR A 156 5.28 5.90 -10.46
C THR A 156 5.87 4.54 -10.79
N SER A 157 5.69 3.55 -9.92
CA SER A 157 6.24 2.23 -10.13
C SER A 157 5.33 1.14 -9.56
N ASP A 158 5.28 0.03 -10.29
CA ASP A 158 4.63 -1.18 -9.83
C ASP A 158 5.52 -1.94 -8.84
N MET A 159 4.90 -2.74 -7.98
CA MET A 159 5.62 -3.62 -7.07
C MET A 159 6.34 -4.74 -7.85
N ALA A 160 7.63 -4.91 -7.60
CA ALA A 160 8.41 -6.01 -8.19
C ALA A 160 8.03 -7.41 -7.66
N SER A 161 7.44 -7.48 -6.46
CA SER A 161 7.00 -8.73 -5.82
C SER A 161 5.78 -8.52 -4.93
N MET A 162 5.04 -9.60 -4.68
CA MET A 162 3.98 -9.66 -3.67
C MET A 162 4.51 -9.95 -2.24
N ASP A 163 5.81 -10.09 -2.06
CA ASP A 163 6.43 -10.32 -0.76
C ASP A 163 6.27 -9.14 0.19
N LEU A 164 6.27 -9.43 1.49
CA LEU A 164 6.36 -8.41 2.53
C LEU A 164 7.80 -7.90 2.64
N PRO A 165 8.00 -6.61 2.97
CA PRO A 165 9.33 -6.01 3.02
C PRO A 165 10.15 -6.54 4.20
N GLY A 166 11.47 -6.50 4.02
CA GLY A 166 12.45 -6.86 5.06
C GLY A 166 12.28 -8.29 5.55
N ARG A 167 12.38 -8.48 6.87
CA ARG A 167 12.27 -9.79 7.52
C ARG A 167 10.87 -10.06 8.09
N SER A 168 9.85 -9.34 7.59
CA SER A 168 8.46 -9.48 8.02
C SER A 168 7.98 -10.94 7.96
N ASN A 169 8.33 -11.66 6.88
CA ASN A 169 7.98 -13.08 6.75
C ASN A 169 8.65 -13.95 7.82
N GLU A 170 9.92 -13.71 8.16
CA GLU A 170 10.62 -14.44 9.22
C GLU A 170 9.95 -14.21 10.58
N LEU A 171 9.61 -12.95 10.90
CA LEU A 171 8.88 -12.59 12.11
C LEU A 171 7.52 -13.28 12.17
N ILE A 172 6.73 -13.24 11.09
CA ILE A 172 5.44 -13.94 10.99
C ILE A 172 5.64 -15.43 11.27
N PHE A 173 6.60 -16.08 10.62
CA PHE A 173 6.84 -17.52 10.79
C PHE A 173 7.31 -17.87 12.21
N ALA A 174 8.08 -17.00 12.86
CA ALA A 174 8.48 -17.18 14.24
C ALA A 174 7.29 -17.04 15.20
N VAL A 175 6.50 -15.96 15.08
CA VAL A 175 5.30 -15.69 15.87
C VAL A 175 4.26 -16.80 15.68
N ALA A 176 4.08 -17.22 14.43
CA ALA A 176 3.15 -18.26 14.03
C ALA A 176 3.31 -19.54 14.87
N LYS A 177 4.53 -19.96 15.17
CA LYS A 177 4.79 -21.22 15.88
C LYS A 177 4.29 -21.24 17.33
N THR A 178 3.83 -20.13 17.89
CA THR A 178 3.53 -20.02 19.32
C THR A 178 2.07 -20.34 19.70
N ARG A 179 1.07 -19.70 19.05
CA ARG A 179 -0.35 -19.73 19.49
C ARG A 179 -1.37 -19.56 18.34
N SER A 180 -2.66 -19.60 18.69
CA SER A 180 -3.80 -19.24 17.83
C SER A 180 -3.66 -17.84 17.25
N ARG A 181 -4.15 -17.64 16.03
CA ARG A 181 -3.85 -16.44 15.23
C ARG A 181 -5.12 -15.83 14.66
N LEU A 182 -5.16 -14.51 14.68
CA LEU A 182 -6.16 -13.71 13.98
C LEU A 182 -5.42 -12.77 13.02
N PHE A 183 -5.93 -12.64 11.80
CA PHE A 183 -5.36 -11.78 10.77
C PHE A 183 -6.33 -10.64 10.44
N PHE A 184 -5.82 -9.41 10.48
CA PHE A 184 -6.55 -8.22 10.06
C PHE A 184 -5.83 -7.58 8.87
N ASN A 185 -6.55 -7.37 7.77
CA ASN A 185 -6.11 -6.47 6.72
C ASN A 185 -6.71 -5.09 6.99
N VAL A 186 -5.84 -4.12 7.28
CA VAL A 186 -6.24 -2.77 7.68
C VAL A 186 -6.03 -1.73 6.58
N TRP A 187 -5.31 -1.99 5.49
CA TRP A 187 -4.97 -0.97 4.47
C TRP A 187 -4.30 0.29 5.07
N TYR A 188 -4.21 1.37 4.28
CA TYR A 188 -3.82 2.70 4.75
C TYR A 188 -5.05 3.49 5.23
N GLN A 189 -5.24 3.61 6.54
CA GLN A 189 -6.46 4.13 7.18
C GLN A 189 -6.42 5.64 7.46
N GLY A 190 -5.37 6.34 7.04
CA GLY A 190 -5.19 7.76 7.28
C GLY A 190 -5.03 8.11 8.77
N GLN A 191 -5.35 9.36 9.13
CA GLN A 191 -5.01 9.97 10.42
C GLN A 191 -5.59 9.25 11.66
N LYS A 192 -6.65 8.45 11.50
CA LYS A 192 -7.31 7.73 12.61
C LYS A 192 -6.95 6.25 12.69
N GLN A 193 -5.96 5.77 11.91
CA GLN A 193 -5.63 4.35 11.80
C GLN A 193 -5.50 3.60 13.13
N GLY A 194 -4.79 4.19 14.11
CA GLY A 194 -4.55 3.54 15.41
C GLY A 194 -5.83 3.40 16.24
N ASN A 195 -6.68 4.44 16.23
CA ASN A 195 -7.95 4.42 16.94
C ASN A 195 -8.93 3.44 16.29
N SER A 196 -9.04 3.46 14.95
CA SER A 196 -9.92 2.54 14.21
C SER A 196 -9.54 1.07 14.43
N LEU A 197 -8.24 0.77 14.46
CA LEU A 197 -7.76 -0.57 14.76
C LEU A 197 -8.08 -0.98 16.20
N ALA A 198 -7.87 -0.09 17.18
CA ALA A 198 -8.20 -0.35 18.57
C ALA A 198 -9.71 -0.62 18.76
N ASP A 199 -10.58 0.16 18.11
CA ASP A 199 -12.04 -0.02 18.17
C ASP A 199 -12.47 -1.40 17.66
N VAL A 200 -11.83 -1.89 16.60
CA VAL A 200 -12.08 -3.23 16.08
C VAL A 200 -11.56 -4.29 17.05
N LEU A 201 -10.27 -4.23 17.43
CA LEU A 201 -9.64 -5.22 18.32
C LEU A 201 -10.35 -5.37 19.67
N LEU A 202 -10.88 -4.28 20.22
CA LEU A 202 -11.60 -4.26 21.48
C LEU A 202 -13.09 -4.58 21.34
N GLY A 203 -13.59 -4.73 20.12
CA GLY A 203 -15.01 -5.02 19.86
C GLY A 203 -15.95 -3.83 20.02
N THR A 204 -15.43 -2.60 20.19
CA THR A 204 -16.22 -1.36 20.18
C THR A 204 -16.91 -1.17 18.84
N ALA A 205 -16.27 -1.58 17.75
CA ALA A 205 -16.86 -1.67 16.42
C ALA A 205 -16.60 -3.05 15.79
N PRO A 206 -17.59 -3.68 15.14
CA PRO A 206 -17.36 -4.97 14.49
C PRO A 206 -16.60 -4.78 13.16
N PRO A 207 -15.73 -5.73 12.76
CA PRO A 207 -15.22 -5.77 11.42
C PRO A 207 -16.40 -5.99 10.45
N CYS A 208 -16.48 -5.11 9.46
CA CYS A 208 -17.56 -5.09 8.48
C CYS A 208 -17.08 -4.78 7.04
N GLY A 209 -15.76 -4.80 6.83
CA GLY A 209 -15.15 -4.65 5.51
C GLY A 209 -15.24 -5.96 4.71
N LYS A 210 -15.36 -5.83 3.39
CA LYS A 210 -15.26 -6.94 2.43
C LYS A 210 -14.16 -6.62 1.43
N LEU A 211 -13.38 -7.62 1.03
CA LEU A 211 -12.25 -7.41 0.12
C LEU A 211 -12.74 -6.93 -1.26
N PRO A 212 -12.27 -5.76 -1.75
CA PRO A 212 -12.60 -5.27 -3.09
C PRO A 212 -11.72 -5.91 -4.19
N ILE A 213 -10.74 -6.72 -3.79
CA ILE A 213 -9.82 -7.43 -4.67
C ILE A 213 -9.81 -8.93 -4.34
N THR A 214 -9.28 -9.74 -5.26
CA THR A 214 -8.99 -11.15 -5.02
C THR A 214 -7.53 -11.28 -4.63
N SER A 215 -7.23 -11.89 -3.49
CA SER A 215 -5.85 -12.16 -3.08
C SER A 215 -5.40 -13.51 -3.66
N PRO A 216 -4.37 -13.52 -4.54
CA PRO A 216 -3.81 -14.76 -5.08
C PRO A 216 -3.03 -15.54 -4.01
N HIS A 217 -2.78 -16.82 -4.26
CA HIS A 217 -1.74 -17.57 -3.54
C HIS A 217 -0.35 -17.21 -4.07
N ARG A 218 -0.21 -17.03 -5.37
CA ARG A 218 1.04 -16.66 -6.04
C ARG A 218 0.78 -15.65 -7.15
N ILE A 219 1.76 -14.80 -7.45
CA ILE A 219 1.61 -13.74 -8.44
C ILE A 219 1.24 -14.30 -9.84
N GLU A 220 1.68 -15.51 -10.17
CA GLU A 220 1.41 -16.21 -11.43
C GLU A 220 -0.06 -16.63 -11.60
N ASP A 221 -0.83 -16.69 -10.50
CA ASP A 221 -2.27 -16.96 -10.57
C ASP A 221 -3.04 -15.73 -11.11
N ILE A 222 -2.40 -14.55 -11.13
CA ILE A 222 -2.91 -13.34 -11.76
C ILE A 222 -2.70 -13.42 -13.28
N ARG A 223 -3.79 -13.31 -14.06
CA ARG A 223 -3.73 -13.50 -15.52
C ARG A 223 -2.79 -12.51 -16.23
N SER A 224 -2.65 -11.28 -15.72
CA SER A 224 -1.79 -10.24 -16.27
C SER A 224 -0.31 -10.39 -15.88
N PHE A 225 0.06 -11.41 -15.10
CA PHE A 225 1.45 -11.65 -14.70
C PHE A 225 2.41 -11.65 -15.90
N ASN A 226 2.08 -12.39 -16.96
CA ASN A 226 2.91 -12.47 -18.18
C ASN A 226 2.76 -11.28 -19.15
N ASN A 227 1.99 -10.24 -18.80
CA ASN A 227 1.73 -9.10 -19.69
C ASN A 227 2.45 -7.82 -19.19
N HIS A 228 3.53 -7.95 -18.42
CA HIS A 228 4.24 -6.82 -17.80
C HIS A 228 5.22 -6.10 -18.75
N PHE A 229 5.48 -4.84 -18.39
CA PHE A 229 6.01 -3.70 -19.15
C PHE A 229 7.36 -3.85 -19.89
N GLU A 230 8.13 -4.91 -19.65
CA GLU A 230 9.58 -4.82 -19.83
C GLU A 230 10.09 -5.02 -21.27
N GLU A 231 9.25 -5.51 -22.19
CA GLU A 231 9.71 -5.85 -23.56
C GLU A 231 9.28 -4.83 -24.63
N THR A 232 8.20 -4.07 -24.42
CA THR A 232 7.67 -3.10 -25.40
C THR A 232 6.89 -1.96 -24.75
N ASP A 233 6.77 -0.81 -25.42
CA ASP A 233 5.89 0.32 -25.02
C ASP A 233 4.37 0.03 -25.18
N VAL A 234 3.98 -1.24 -25.34
CA VAL A 234 2.59 -1.66 -25.60
C VAL A 234 2.18 -2.77 -24.63
N VAL A 235 1.13 -2.51 -23.85
CA VAL A 235 0.53 -3.52 -22.96
C VAL A 235 -0.71 -4.12 -23.59
N HIS A 236 -0.67 -5.42 -23.86
CA HIS A 236 -1.82 -6.17 -24.38
C HIS A 236 -2.65 -6.77 -23.25
N TYR A 237 -3.90 -6.34 -23.12
CA TYR A 237 -4.86 -6.85 -22.13
C TYR A 237 -5.45 -8.20 -22.59
N GLY A 238 -4.61 -9.23 -22.67
CA GLY A 238 -4.95 -10.56 -23.18
C GLY A 238 -5.90 -11.37 -22.30
N GLU A 239 -6.10 -10.95 -21.05
CA GLU A 239 -7.10 -11.48 -20.13
C GLU A 239 -8.55 -11.11 -20.52
N ASN A 240 -8.72 -10.05 -21.31
CA ASN A 240 -10.02 -9.55 -21.74
C ASN A 240 -10.96 -9.32 -20.52
N ILE A 241 -12.23 -9.69 -20.60
CA ILE A 241 -13.20 -9.52 -19.50
C ILE A 241 -12.96 -10.43 -18.28
N TYR A 242 -12.02 -11.38 -18.36
CA TYR A 242 -11.73 -12.34 -17.29
C TYR A 242 -10.65 -11.79 -16.35
N LEU A 243 -10.96 -10.65 -15.73
CA LEU A 243 -10.13 -9.96 -14.74
C LEU A 243 -10.55 -10.31 -13.31
N ARG A 244 -9.58 -10.30 -12.38
CA ARG A 244 -9.82 -10.48 -10.93
C ARG A 244 -10.60 -11.78 -10.67
N TYR A 245 -11.58 -11.79 -9.75
CA TYR A 245 -12.37 -12.97 -9.41
C TYR A 245 -12.96 -13.72 -10.61
N LYS A 246 -13.28 -13.02 -11.72
CA LYS A 246 -13.82 -13.64 -12.94
C LYS A 246 -12.85 -14.64 -13.55
N ARG A 247 -11.54 -14.40 -13.46
CA ARG A 247 -10.49 -15.33 -13.88
C ARG A 247 -10.52 -16.59 -13.02
N TYR A 248 -10.52 -16.41 -11.71
CA TYR A 248 -10.48 -17.49 -10.72
C TYR A 248 -11.70 -18.40 -10.90
N ASP A 249 -12.89 -17.82 -11.02
CA ASP A 249 -14.11 -18.57 -11.28
C ASP A 249 -14.07 -19.29 -12.64
N HIS A 250 -13.64 -18.60 -13.70
CA HIS A 250 -13.60 -19.16 -15.06
C HIS A 250 -12.61 -20.34 -15.17
N CYS A 251 -11.50 -20.27 -14.45
CA CYS A 251 -10.45 -21.28 -14.49
C CYS A 251 -10.47 -22.26 -13.30
N LYS A 252 -11.42 -22.09 -12.38
CA LYS A 252 -11.55 -22.91 -11.17
C LYS A 252 -10.26 -22.90 -10.34
N ILE A 253 -9.69 -21.72 -10.16
CA ILE A 253 -8.52 -21.49 -9.30
C ILE A 253 -9.04 -21.01 -7.96
N ASP A 254 -8.61 -21.65 -6.87
CA ASP A 254 -8.95 -21.22 -5.51
C ASP A 254 -8.04 -20.05 -5.10
N PRO A 255 -8.59 -18.86 -4.76
CA PRO A 255 -7.80 -17.74 -4.26
C PRO A 255 -7.49 -17.90 -2.77
N LEU A 256 -6.41 -17.25 -2.31
CA LEU A 256 -6.09 -17.17 -0.88
C LEU A 256 -7.21 -16.47 -0.10
N PHE A 257 -7.68 -15.34 -0.63
CA PHE A 257 -8.91 -14.70 -0.15
C PHE A 257 -9.76 -14.26 -1.35
N PRO A 258 -11.01 -14.74 -1.47
CA PRO A 258 -11.86 -14.40 -2.60
C PRO A 258 -12.37 -12.96 -2.50
N PHE A 259 -12.68 -12.38 -3.66
CA PHE A 259 -13.39 -11.10 -3.74
C PHE A 259 -14.68 -11.14 -2.93
N GLY A 260 -14.96 -10.09 -2.15
CA GLY A 260 -16.14 -9.99 -1.29
C GLY A 260 -16.05 -10.77 0.02
N SER A 261 -14.92 -11.41 0.33
CA SER A 261 -14.73 -12.06 1.64
C SER A 261 -14.45 -11.06 2.75
N GLY A 262 -14.85 -11.41 3.97
CA GLY A 262 -14.62 -10.62 5.18
C GLY A 262 -15.44 -11.17 6.33
N CYS A 263 -14.85 -11.24 7.52
CA CYS A 263 -15.48 -11.80 8.72
C CYS A 263 -16.15 -10.71 9.57
N SER A 264 -17.03 -11.14 10.47
CA SER A 264 -17.60 -10.31 11.54
C SER A 264 -17.47 -11.05 12.87
N TYR A 265 -17.68 -10.35 13.99
CA TYR A 265 -17.73 -10.98 15.32
C TYR A 265 -19.04 -11.71 15.59
N THR A 266 -20.04 -11.54 14.73
CA THR A 266 -21.31 -12.26 14.76
C THR A 266 -21.57 -12.98 13.43
N THR A 267 -22.58 -13.82 13.41
CA THR A 267 -23.05 -14.54 12.23
C THR A 267 -24.32 -13.91 11.68
N PHE A 268 -24.48 -13.97 10.35
CA PHE A 268 -25.67 -13.51 9.66
C PHE A 268 -26.24 -14.65 8.82
N GLU A 269 -27.57 -14.72 8.73
CA GLU A 269 -28.28 -15.61 7.82
C GLU A 269 -29.08 -14.78 6.81
N TYR A 270 -29.02 -15.17 5.54
CA TYR A 270 -29.78 -14.52 4.48
C TYR A 270 -30.98 -15.40 4.13
N THR A 271 -32.18 -14.85 4.27
CA THR A 271 -33.43 -15.57 3.96
C THR A 271 -34.30 -14.75 3.01
N ASN A 272 -35.31 -15.38 2.41
CA ASN A 272 -36.37 -14.71 1.65
C ASN A 272 -35.87 -13.81 0.50
N LEU A 273 -34.93 -14.29 -0.32
CA LEU A 273 -34.55 -13.61 -1.56
C LEU A 273 -35.76 -13.50 -2.50
N ARG A 274 -36.14 -12.28 -2.88
CA ARG A 274 -37.30 -12.00 -3.74
C ARG A 274 -36.92 -11.03 -4.85
N LEU A 275 -37.46 -11.27 -6.05
CA LEU A 275 -37.45 -10.30 -7.15
C LEU A 275 -38.77 -9.53 -7.12
N ASN A 276 -38.73 -8.20 -7.19
CA ASN A 276 -39.96 -7.40 -7.25
C ASN A 276 -40.60 -7.40 -8.66
N THR A 277 -39.83 -7.76 -9.69
CA THR A 277 -40.30 -7.82 -11.09
C THR A 277 -39.44 -8.79 -11.90
N ASN A 278 -40.05 -9.43 -12.91
CA ASN A 278 -39.36 -10.24 -13.91
C ASN A 278 -38.99 -9.41 -15.17
N MET A 279 -39.46 -8.17 -15.24
CA MET A 279 -39.15 -7.21 -16.30
C MET A 279 -38.22 -6.16 -15.73
N LEU A 280 -36.96 -6.17 -16.17
CA LEU A 280 -36.02 -5.08 -15.88
C LEU A 280 -36.37 -3.90 -16.78
N GLU A 281 -37.26 -3.03 -16.31
CA GLU A 281 -37.36 -1.65 -16.79
C GLU A 281 -36.13 -0.86 -16.30
N GLU A 282 -36.05 0.46 -16.53
CA GLU A 282 -34.88 1.27 -16.12
C GLU A 282 -34.54 1.16 -14.62
N THR A 283 -35.40 0.58 -13.78
CA THR A 283 -35.14 0.36 -12.34
C THR A 283 -35.77 -0.95 -11.79
N GLY A 284 -35.11 -2.11 -11.97
CA GLY A 284 -35.43 -3.37 -11.24
C GLY A 284 -34.58 -3.53 -9.97
N ARG A 285 -34.86 -4.46 -9.04
CA ARG A 285 -34.18 -4.53 -7.70
C ARG A 285 -33.89 -5.94 -7.15
N ILE A 286 -32.62 -6.33 -6.96
CA ILE A 286 -32.17 -7.55 -6.22
C ILE A 286 -30.63 -7.61 -6.00
N GLU A 287 -30.13 -8.21 -4.90
CA GLU A 287 -28.73 -8.67 -4.74
C GLU A 287 -28.53 -10.14 -5.15
N PHE A 288 -27.67 -10.41 -6.14
CA PHE A 288 -27.21 -11.77 -6.46
C PHE A 288 -26.04 -11.72 -7.43
N TYR A 289 -25.24 -12.78 -7.43
CA TYR A 289 -24.38 -13.08 -8.57
C TYR A 289 -25.27 -13.57 -9.71
N VAL A 290 -25.21 -12.89 -10.86
CA VAL A 290 -25.97 -13.31 -12.04
C VAL A 290 -25.11 -14.22 -12.90
N SER A 291 -25.64 -15.41 -13.18
CA SER A 291 -25.14 -16.28 -14.25
C SER A 291 -26.19 -16.31 -15.37
N PRO A 292 -25.77 -16.25 -16.66
CA PRO A 292 -26.73 -16.30 -17.76
C PRO A 292 -27.43 -17.67 -17.80
N VAL A 293 -28.77 -17.65 -17.87
CA VAL A 293 -29.61 -18.87 -17.95
C VAL A 293 -29.70 -19.39 -19.38
N SER A 294 -29.67 -18.50 -20.38
CA SER A 294 -29.52 -18.83 -21.80
C SER A 294 -28.07 -18.64 -22.24
N ARG A 295 -27.57 -19.46 -23.17
CA ARG A 295 -26.19 -19.34 -23.67
C ARG A 295 -26.05 -18.01 -24.43
N PRO A 296 -25.31 -17.01 -23.91
CA PRO A 296 -25.12 -15.75 -24.62
C PRO A 296 -24.36 -15.97 -25.93
N ARG A 297 -24.58 -15.10 -26.92
CA ARG A 297 -23.83 -15.13 -28.18
C ARG A 297 -22.32 -15.02 -27.96
N LEU A 298 -21.90 -14.24 -26.96
CA LEU A 298 -20.51 -14.03 -26.56
C LEU A 298 -20.22 -14.71 -25.24
N GLY A 299 -19.00 -15.22 -25.04
CA GLY A 299 -18.58 -15.80 -23.77
C GLY A 299 -18.67 -14.79 -22.62
N ARG A 300 -19.10 -15.24 -21.44
CA ARG A 300 -19.22 -14.43 -20.22
C ARG A 300 -18.52 -15.11 -19.03
N PRO A 301 -18.08 -14.33 -18.04
CA PRO A 301 -17.68 -14.87 -16.74
C PRO A 301 -18.79 -15.73 -16.11
N PRO A 302 -18.45 -16.75 -15.31
CA PRO A 302 -19.44 -17.59 -14.65
C PRO A 302 -20.41 -16.80 -13.76
N LYS A 303 -19.91 -15.76 -13.10
CA LYS A 303 -20.69 -14.82 -12.29
C LYS A 303 -20.14 -13.41 -12.38
N GLU A 304 -21.00 -12.43 -12.14
CA GLU A 304 -20.66 -11.02 -12.14
C GLU A 304 -21.40 -10.30 -11.00
N LEU A 305 -20.70 -9.47 -10.21
CA LEU A 305 -21.32 -8.59 -9.21
C LEU A 305 -22.12 -7.49 -9.93
N LYS A 306 -23.43 -7.40 -9.65
CA LYS A 306 -24.33 -6.43 -10.28
C LYS A 306 -24.96 -5.42 -9.33
N GLY A 307 -24.91 -5.65 -8.02
CA GLY A 307 -25.41 -4.75 -7.00
C GLY A 307 -25.00 -5.23 -5.61
N TRP A 308 -25.03 -4.31 -4.64
CA TRP A 308 -24.74 -4.58 -3.23
C TRP A 308 -25.40 -3.52 -2.35
N ASP A 309 -25.68 -3.89 -1.10
CA ASP A 309 -26.16 -3.03 -0.03
C ASP A 309 -25.37 -3.34 1.26
N LYS A 310 -25.38 -2.41 2.20
CA LYS A 310 -24.77 -2.60 3.52
C LYS A 310 -25.72 -2.10 4.59
N ALA A 311 -26.26 -3.04 5.35
CA ALA A 311 -27.18 -2.77 6.43
C ALA A 311 -26.51 -2.96 7.79
N LEU A 312 -26.84 -2.07 8.73
CA LEU A 312 -26.57 -2.27 10.15
C LEU A 312 -27.65 -3.20 10.71
N VAL A 313 -27.25 -4.22 11.46
CA VAL A 313 -28.17 -5.20 12.07
C VAL A 313 -27.80 -5.34 13.54
N HIS A 314 -28.73 -5.03 14.44
CA HIS A 314 -28.53 -5.25 15.86
C HIS A 314 -28.78 -6.72 16.24
N PRO A 315 -28.23 -7.23 17.36
CA PRO A 315 -28.46 -8.62 17.78
C PRO A 315 -29.95 -8.96 17.90
N GLY A 316 -30.36 -10.04 17.23
CA GLY A 316 -31.77 -10.49 17.20
C GLY A 316 -32.66 -9.74 16.21
N GLU A 317 -32.15 -8.71 15.51
CA GLU A 317 -32.90 -7.97 14.51
C GLU A 317 -32.87 -8.69 13.15
N THR A 318 -33.92 -8.46 12.37
CA THR A 318 -33.94 -8.77 10.93
C THR A 318 -34.19 -7.49 10.16
N VAL A 319 -33.29 -7.17 9.23
CA VAL A 319 -33.42 -6.00 8.35
C VAL A 319 -33.57 -6.44 6.90
N ILE A 320 -34.17 -5.59 6.07
CA ILE A 320 -34.30 -5.84 4.63
C ILE A 320 -33.20 -5.06 3.91
N ALA A 321 -32.22 -5.79 3.35
CA ALA A 321 -31.25 -5.24 2.40
C ALA A 321 -31.87 -5.11 1.00
N ARG A 322 -31.54 -4.04 0.26
CA ARG A 322 -32.07 -3.76 -1.08
C ARG A 322 -31.00 -3.17 -1.99
N THR A 323 -30.87 -3.71 -3.19
CA THR A 323 -30.12 -3.06 -4.29
C THR A 323 -30.98 -2.98 -5.54
N THR A 324 -30.59 -2.10 -6.48
CA THR A 324 -31.24 -1.89 -7.77
C THR A 324 -30.38 -2.49 -8.89
N LEU A 325 -31.00 -3.23 -9.80
CA LEU A 325 -30.44 -3.71 -11.05
C LEU A 325 -31.22 -3.09 -12.22
N ASP A 326 -30.51 -2.46 -13.13
CA ASP A 326 -31.08 -1.91 -14.36
C ASP A 326 -30.74 -2.80 -15.57
N LYS A 327 -31.20 -2.37 -16.75
CA LYS A 327 -30.87 -3.04 -18.02
C LYS A 327 -29.36 -3.14 -18.24
N VAL A 328 -28.60 -2.13 -17.85
CA VAL A 328 -27.13 -2.08 -18.01
C VAL A 328 -26.47 -3.16 -17.15
N SER A 329 -26.98 -3.38 -15.95
CA SER A 329 -26.50 -4.38 -15.00
C SER A 329 -26.46 -5.76 -15.64
N VAL A 330 -27.48 -6.17 -16.40
CA VAL A 330 -27.51 -7.48 -17.06
C VAL A 330 -26.95 -7.48 -18.50
N SER A 331 -26.58 -6.31 -19.02
CA SER A 331 -26.09 -6.17 -20.39
C SER A 331 -24.65 -6.68 -20.57
N TYR A 332 -24.28 -6.90 -21.83
CA TYR A 332 -22.90 -7.07 -22.29
C TYR A 332 -22.67 -6.24 -23.56
N ARG A 333 -21.43 -5.80 -23.80
CA ARG A 333 -21.06 -5.03 -24.98
C ARG A 333 -20.79 -5.98 -26.16
N ASP A 334 -21.53 -5.84 -27.25
CA ASP A 334 -21.25 -6.53 -28.51
C ASP A 334 -20.59 -5.55 -29.49
N ASN A 335 -19.28 -5.71 -29.70
CA ASN A 335 -18.50 -4.84 -30.56
C ASN A 335 -18.82 -5.04 -32.06
N SER A 336 -19.45 -6.15 -32.46
CA SER A 336 -19.85 -6.35 -33.87
C SER A 336 -20.99 -5.42 -34.27
N VAL A 337 -21.84 -5.03 -33.31
CA VAL A 337 -22.97 -4.12 -33.51
C VAL A 337 -22.83 -2.80 -32.77
N GLN A 338 -21.71 -2.61 -32.05
CA GLN A 338 -21.40 -1.42 -31.25
C GLN A 338 -22.54 -1.03 -30.28
N LYS A 339 -23.18 -2.03 -29.64
CA LYS A 339 -24.31 -1.82 -28.72
C LYS A 339 -24.18 -2.65 -27.44
N TRP A 340 -24.81 -2.15 -26.39
CA TRP A 340 -25.09 -2.94 -25.19
C TRP A 340 -26.31 -3.82 -25.46
N MET A 341 -26.14 -5.12 -25.26
CA MET A 341 -27.12 -6.15 -25.53
C MET A 341 -27.50 -6.83 -24.22
N VAL A 342 -28.79 -7.13 -24.05
CA VAL A 342 -29.26 -8.02 -23.00
C VAL A 342 -29.50 -9.38 -23.65
N ALA A 343 -29.00 -10.44 -23.02
CA ALA A 343 -29.35 -11.79 -23.47
C ALA A 343 -30.86 -11.97 -23.29
N GLY A 344 -31.59 -12.13 -24.39
CA GLY A 344 -33.01 -12.44 -24.34
C GLY A 344 -33.24 -13.83 -23.76
N ASN A 345 -34.42 -14.03 -23.16
CA ASN A 345 -34.94 -15.37 -23.00
C ASN A 345 -35.22 -15.92 -24.41
N ALA A 346 -34.62 -17.06 -24.74
CA ALA A 346 -35.02 -17.84 -25.91
C ALA A 346 -36.37 -18.50 -25.66
#